data_AF-A0A269PD30-F1
#
_entry.id   AF-A0A269PD30-F1
#
_cell.length_a   1.000
_cell.length_b   1.000
_cell.length_c   1.000
_cell.angle_alpha   90.00
_cell.angle_beta   90.00
_cell.angle_gamma   90.00
#
_symmetry.space_group_name_H-M   'P 1'
#
loop_
_entity.id
_entity.type
_entity.pdbx_description
1 polymer ?
#
loop_
_entity_poly.entity_id
_entity_poly.type
_entity_poly.pdbx_seq_one_letter_code
_entity_poly.pdbx_strand_id
1 'polypeptide(L)'
;MHEILHWEKDRTFFRIHHARLANAGEAIEPIKSRISTTFFEPSENSRRGETELQWLEWQAHRLAPRVLIPKSTFTKAAIEAMDSSPELSCGALLDQLADLYQVSRSAVKYRLLEVGLKNRISKLPEYDSVYGFMGEGAEDFIAITHVDAAVLLSQNARLRQWVQAGDYIFVEGYFVRNSTRYVRVDARGAYRLKPAAKRSPKKALLRIRSVVTKDYVGLNRDLDTLFHLEHRYGVDKRIIYIDPAHQATPDDHENEKVYAAAAKTMSTAIEEAGELDDIISNRQASLCQVITNLFEYRGIRYPQTFTERTGLYDALFNKIQHDRLTTMKRETLMAIAVGLDLNAYATTKLMEKSGIHLSRDTSPDNVYLLMLERCPGISIHDANGILDAHGLELLGSKSRSS
;
A
#
# COMPACT_ATOMS: atom_id res chain seq x y z
N MET A 1 20.01 -14.75 -16.20
CA MET A 1 21.27 -14.02 -16.45
C MET A 1 21.92 -13.52 -15.17
N HIS A 2 21.20 -12.79 -14.30
CA HIS A 2 21.69 -12.29 -13.00
C HIS A 2 22.44 -13.36 -12.19
N GLU A 3 21.80 -14.50 -11.91
CA GLU A 3 22.42 -15.61 -11.16
C GLU A 3 23.65 -16.24 -11.84
N ILE A 4 23.69 -16.23 -13.17
CA ILE A 4 24.85 -16.75 -13.92
C ILE A 4 26.06 -15.81 -13.75
N LEU A 5 25.82 -14.50 -13.60
CA LEU A 5 26.89 -13.54 -13.33
C LEU A 5 27.46 -13.73 -11.93
N HIS A 6 26.62 -13.96 -10.92
CA HIS A 6 27.10 -14.34 -9.59
C HIS A 6 27.96 -15.61 -9.65
N TRP A 7 27.50 -16.62 -10.38
CA TRP A 7 28.26 -17.86 -10.54
C TRP A 7 29.63 -17.65 -11.19
N GLU A 8 29.72 -16.84 -12.25
CA GLU A 8 30.94 -16.67 -13.03
C GLU A 8 31.90 -15.60 -12.46
N LYS A 9 31.39 -14.44 -12.04
CA LYS A 9 32.21 -13.30 -11.58
C LYS A 9 32.53 -13.36 -10.10
N ASP A 10 31.64 -13.89 -9.27
CA ASP A 10 31.78 -13.78 -7.81
C ASP A 10 32.39 -15.05 -7.19
N ARG A 11 32.75 -16.05 -8.01
CA ARG A 11 33.37 -17.31 -7.57
C ARG A 11 34.59 -17.12 -6.68
N THR A 12 35.46 -16.17 -7.01
CA THR A 12 36.67 -15.89 -6.22
C THR A 12 36.33 -15.27 -4.88
N PHE A 13 35.36 -14.35 -4.86
CA PHE A 13 34.85 -13.77 -3.62
C PHE A 13 34.28 -14.87 -2.71
N PHE A 14 33.40 -15.73 -3.24
CA PHE A 14 32.80 -16.81 -2.45
C PHE A 14 33.86 -17.77 -1.89
N ARG A 15 34.89 -18.11 -2.68
CA ARG A 15 36.00 -18.96 -2.20
C ARG A 15 36.75 -18.33 -1.01
N ILE A 16 37.02 -17.02 -1.06
CA ILE A 16 37.69 -16.28 0.02
C ILE A 16 36.76 -16.18 1.25
N HIS A 17 35.48 -15.89 1.02
CA HIS A 17 34.47 -15.78 2.07
C HIS A 17 34.28 -17.10 2.82
N HIS A 18 34.17 -18.23 2.11
CA HIS A 18 34.11 -19.56 2.71
C HIS A 18 35.35 -19.90 3.55
N ALA A 19 36.56 -19.57 3.07
CA ALA A 19 37.78 -19.79 3.84
C ALA A 19 37.84 -18.93 5.12
N ARG A 20 37.32 -17.70 5.08
CA ARG A 20 37.22 -16.82 6.26
C ARG A 20 36.25 -17.36 7.31
N LEU A 21 35.05 -17.77 6.89
CA LEU A 21 34.03 -18.33 7.80
C LEU A 21 34.49 -19.63 8.47
N ALA A 22 35.16 -20.51 7.70
CA ALA A 22 35.72 -21.76 8.22
C ALA A 22 36.77 -21.52 9.32
N ASN A 23 37.56 -20.44 9.21
CA ASN A 23 38.54 -20.06 10.24
C ASN A 23 37.90 -19.37 11.46
N ALA A 24 36.69 -18.82 11.33
CA ALA A 24 35.96 -18.13 12.41
C ALA A 24 35.02 -19.04 13.21
N GLY A 25 34.83 -20.30 12.77
CA GLY A 25 33.93 -21.25 13.42
C GLY A 25 32.44 -20.94 13.22
N GLU A 26 32.10 -20.05 12.28
CA GLU A 26 30.72 -19.65 11.97
C GLU A 26 30.07 -20.63 10.96
N ALA A 27 28.76 -20.86 11.10
CA ALA A 27 28.01 -21.73 10.20
C ALA A 27 27.95 -21.13 8.78
N ILE A 28 28.16 -21.97 7.78
CA ILE A 28 28.07 -21.59 6.36
C ILE A 28 26.59 -21.47 6.00
N GLU A 29 26.03 -20.26 6.07
CA GLU A 29 24.71 -20.03 5.49
C GLU A 29 24.82 -19.88 3.96
N PRO A 30 23.92 -20.51 3.18
CA PRO A 30 23.84 -20.24 1.74
C PRO A 30 23.45 -18.77 1.55
N ILE A 31 24.27 -18.05 0.78
CA ILE A 31 23.99 -16.66 0.41
C ILE A 31 22.75 -16.70 -0.48
N LYS A 32 21.61 -16.35 0.10
CA LYS A 32 20.34 -16.23 -0.62
C LYS A 32 20.47 -15.04 -1.56
N SER A 33 20.20 -15.25 -2.86
CA SER A 33 19.98 -14.19 -3.85
C SER A 33 19.10 -13.13 -3.21
N ARG A 34 19.70 -11.98 -2.88
CA ARG A 34 18.94 -10.86 -2.32
C ARG A 34 18.45 -10.12 -3.55
N ILE A 35 17.15 -9.87 -3.63
CA ILE A 35 16.61 -8.99 -4.68
C ILE A 35 17.42 -7.70 -4.60
N SER A 36 18.27 -7.47 -5.61
CA SER A 36 18.99 -6.21 -5.74
C SER A 36 17.94 -5.11 -5.67
N THR A 37 17.97 -4.34 -4.59
CA THR A 37 17.19 -3.12 -4.47
C THR A 37 17.64 -2.27 -5.65
N THR A 38 16.74 -2.09 -6.61
CA THR A 38 17.02 -1.74 -8.01
C THR A 38 17.69 -0.35 -8.15
N PHE A 39 17.83 0.39 -7.03
CA PHE A 39 18.40 1.73 -6.91
C PHE A 39 19.29 1.90 -5.67
N PHE A 40 19.74 0.81 -5.05
CA PHE A 40 20.69 0.86 -3.96
C PHE A 40 22.10 0.89 -4.50
N GLU A 41 22.80 2.01 -4.36
CA GLU A 41 24.24 2.06 -4.53
C GLU A 41 24.89 1.83 -3.16
N PRO A 42 25.68 0.75 -2.98
CA PRO A 42 26.31 0.49 -1.70
C PRO A 42 27.29 1.59 -1.32
N SER A 43 27.44 1.84 -0.01
CA SER A 43 28.35 2.87 0.48
C SER A 43 29.80 2.46 0.27
N GLU A 44 30.55 3.26 -0.51
CA GLU A 44 31.99 3.08 -0.70
C GLU A 44 32.79 3.15 0.62
N ASN A 45 32.26 3.86 1.62
CA ASN A 45 32.94 4.09 2.89
C ASN A 45 32.64 3.02 3.96
N SER A 46 31.73 2.08 3.69
CA SER A 46 31.34 1.06 4.66
C SER A 46 32.23 -0.19 4.55
N ARG A 47 32.76 -0.64 5.69
CA ARG A 47 33.59 -1.86 5.81
C ARG A 47 32.83 -3.06 6.40
N ARG A 48 31.50 -3.03 6.42
CA ARG A 48 30.69 -4.13 6.96
C ARG A 48 30.58 -5.25 5.92
N GLY A 49 30.65 -6.52 6.33
CA GLY A 49 30.50 -7.67 5.44
C GLY A 49 29.20 -7.68 4.62
N GLU A 50 28.09 -7.14 5.16
CA GLU A 50 26.85 -6.94 4.41
C GLU A 50 27.01 -6.01 3.19
N THR A 51 27.90 -5.02 3.30
CA THR A 51 28.18 -4.07 2.21
C THR A 51 28.87 -4.77 1.06
N GLU A 52 29.74 -5.75 1.36
CA GLU A 52 30.44 -6.53 0.35
C GLU A 52 29.43 -7.35 -0.48
N LEU A 53 28.45 -7.99 0.16
CA LEU A 53 27.38 -8.71 -0.53
C LEU A 53 26.48 -7.76 -1.34
N GLN A 54 26.19 -6.57 -0.81
CA GLN A 54 25.41 -5.57 -1.55
C GLN A 54 26.13 -5.08 -2.82
N TRP A 55 27.47 -4.96 -2.78
CA TRP A 55 28.28 -4.64 -3.95
C TRP A 55 28.17 -5.71 -5.04
N LEU A 56 28.19 -7.00 -4.67
CA LEU A 56 28.03 -8.09 -5.63
C LEU A 56 26.66 -8.06 -6.31
N GLU A 57 25.59 -7.95 -5.53
CA GLU A 57 24.21 -7.86 -6.05
C GLU A 57 24.03 -6.65 -6.96
N TRP A 58 24.56 -5.49 -6.56
CA TRP A 58 24.51 -4.28 -7.39
C TRP A 58 25.26 -4.46 -8.71
N GLN A 59 26.46 -5.04 -8.68
CA GLN A 59 27.26 -5.29 -9.88
C GLN A 59 26.57 -6.26 -10.84
N ALA A 60 26.09 -7.40 -10.34
CA ALA A 60 25.37 -8.38 -11.14
C ALA A 60 24.09 -7.80 -11.76
N HIS A 61 23.34 -7.01 -10.98
CA HIS A 61 22.12 -6.35 -11.45
C HIS A 61 22.40 -5.36 -12.59
N ARG A 62 23.50 -4.60 -12.49
CA ARG A 62 23.91 -3.64 -13.54
C ARG A 62 24.51 -4.33 -14.76
N LEU A 63 25.16 -5.47 -14.59
CA LEU A 63 25.82 -6.19 -15.67
C LEU A 63 24.82 -7.06 -16.46
N ALA A 64 23.83 -7.67 -15.82
CA ALA A 64 22.89 -8.59 -16.46
C ALA A 64 22.20 -8.00 -17.71
N PRO A 65 21.63 -6.77 -17.68
CA PRO A 65 21.03 -6.17 -18.87
C PRO A 65 22.05 -5.89 -19.99
N ARG A 66 23.31 -5.59 -19.65
CA ARG A 66 24.36 -5.28 -20.63
C ARG A 66 24.91 -6.52 -21.33
N VAL A 67 24.86 -7.66 -20.64
CA VAL A 67 25.17 -8.98 -21.21
C VAL A 67 24.02 -9.46 -22.10
N LEU A 68 22.78 -9.31 -21.64
CA LEU A 68 21.59 -9.63 -22.45
C LEU A 68 21.48 -8.73 -23.68
N ILE A 69 21.86 -7.46 -23.57
CA ILE A 69 21.72 -6.46 -24.62
C ILE A 69 23.10 -5.82 -24.95
N PRO A 70 24.02 -6.54 -25.64
CA PRO A 70 25.37 -6.06 -25.88
C PRO A 70 25.41 -4.80 -26.74
N LYS A 71 26.28 -3.84 -26.40
CA LYS A 71 26.30 -2.50 -27.00
C LYS A 71 26.42 -2.56 -28.53
N SER A 72 27.38 -3.31 -29.05
CA SER A 72 27.67 -3.35 -30.49
C SER A 72 26.51 -3.92 -31.30
N THR A 73 26.00 -5.10 -30.93
CA THR A 73 24.90 -5.75 -31.64
C THR A 73 23.61 -4.97 -31.51
N PHE A 74 23.30 -4.47 -30.31
CA PHE A 74 22.09 -3.67 -30.07
C PHE A 74 22.09 -2.36 -30.83
N THR A 75 23.22 -1.65 -30.86
CA THR A 75 23.33 -0.39 -31.61
C THR A 75 23.10 -0.63 -33.10
N LYS A 76 23.67 -1.71 -33.66
CA LYS A 76 23.45 -2.08 -35.06
C LYS A 76 21.99 -2.43 -35.33
N ALA A 77 21.38 -3.31 -34.51
CA ALA A 77 20.00 -3.72 -34.67
C ALA A 77 19.02 -2.54 -34.56
N ALA A 78 19.24 -1.62 -33.62
CA ALA A 78 18.41 -0.43 -33.46
C ALA A 78 18.54 0.54 -34.65
N ILE A 79 19.76 0.75 -35.16
CA ILE A 79 20.01 1.57 -36.34
C ILE A 79 19.36 0.95 -37.58
N GLU A 80 19.56 -0.35 -37.80
CA GLU A 80 18.99 -1.09 -38.93
C GLU A 80 17.46 -1.07 -38.90
N ALA A 81 16.84 -1.27 -37.73
CA ALA A 81 15.40 -1.17 -37.57
C ALA A 81 14.86 0.22 -37.94
N MET A 82 15.53 1.28 -37.46
CA MET A 82 15.15 2.66 -37.78
C MET A 82 15.39 3.03 -39.26
N ASP A 83 16.45 2.51 -39.88
CA ASP A 83 16.81 2.81 -41.27
C ASP A 83 15.97 2.02 -42.28
N SER A 84 15.55 0.79 -41.93
CA SER A 84 14.77 -0.09 -42.80
C SER A 84 13.28 0.27 -42.85
N SER A 85 12.80 1.11 -41.93
CA SER A 85 11.39 1.46 -41.81
C SER A 85 11.23 2.94 -41.46
N PRO A 86 11.15 3.83 -42.47
CA PRO A 86 11.06 5.28 -42.26
C PRO A 86 9.83 5.73 -41.47
N GLU A 87 8.75 4.94 -41.50
CA GLU A 87 7.49 5.19 -40.79
C GLU A 87 7.42 4.50 -39.42
N LEU A 88 8.52 3.88 -38.97
CA LEU A 88 8.55 3.14 -37.70
C LEU A 88 8.25 4.07 -36.52
N SER A 89 7.20 3.76 -35.76
CA SER A 89 6.91 4.48 -34.52
C SER A 89 7.89 4.11 -33.42
N CYS A 90 8.09 5.01 -32.47
CA CYS A 90 8.93 4.74 -31.30
C CYS A 90 8.42 3.53 -30.50
N GLY A 91 7.09 3.36 -30.41
CA GLY A 91 6.47 2.22 -29.75
C GLY A 91 6.77 0.89 -30.44
N ALA A 92 6.72 0.86 -31.78
CA ALA A 92 7.01 -0.32 -32.59
C ALA A 92 8.49 -0.71 -32.56
N LEU A 93 9.41 0.27 -32.59
CA LEU A 93 10.84 0.02 -32.41
C LEU A 93 11.13 -0.71 -31.09
N LEU A 94 10.45 -0.31 -30.01
CA LEU A 94 10.61 -0.95 -28.71
C LEU A 94 10.10 -2.39 -28.69
N ASP A 95 8.95 -2.66 -29.31
CA ASP A 95 8.41 -4.02 -29.42
C ASP A 95 9.38 -4.92 -30.21
N GLN A 96 9.85 -4.46 -31.37
CA GLN A 96 10.78 -5.21 -32.20
C GLN A 96 12.09 -5.55 -31.47
N LEU A 97 12.67 -4.57 -30.75
CA LEU A 97 13.91 -4.79 -30.00
C LEU A 97 13.68 -5.61 -28.73
N ALA A 98 12.53 -5.48 -28.07
CA ALA A 98 12.17 -6.27 -26.90
C ALA A 98 12.04 -7.75 -27.28
N ASP A 99 11.36 -8.03 -28.39
CA ASP A 99 11.20 -9.39 -28.92
C ASP A 99 12.53 -9.98 -29.40
N LEU A 100 13.36 -9.19 -30.09
CA LEU A 100 14.67 -9.64 -30.58
C LEU A 100 15.62 -10.07 -29.44
N TYR A 101 15.60 -9.33 -28.33
CA TYR A 101 16.50 -9.57 -27.20
C TYR A 101 15.84 -10.34 -26.05
N GLN A 102 14.54 -10.65 -26.14
CA GLN A 102 13.74 -11.32 -25.10
C GLN A 102 13.83 -10.60 -23.74
N VAL A 103 13.62 -9.28 -23.76
CA VAL A 103 13.70 -8.38 -22.61
C VAL A 103 12.46 -7.48 -22.54
N SER A 104 12.26 -6.79 -21.42
CA SER A 104 11.16 -5.83 -21.29
C SER A 104 11.38 -4.57 -22.14
N ARG A 105 10.27 -3.94 -22.56
CA ARG A 105 10.28 -2.63 -23.22
C ARG A 105 11.05 -1.58 -22.42
N SER A 106 10.93 -1.60 -21.10
CA SER A 106 11.69 -0.72 -20.19
C SER A 106 13.19 -0.91 -20.33
N ALA A 107 13.68 -2.15 -20.39
CA ALA A 107 15.11 -2.43 -20.58
C ALA A 107 15.63 -1.88 -21.91
N VAL A 108 14.85 -2.05 -23.00
CA VAL A 108 15.17 -1.47 -24.32
C VAL A 108 15.20 0.06 -24.26
N LYS A 109 14.21 0.69 -23.63
CA LYS A 109 14.12 2.16 -23.50
C LYS A 109 15.38 2.75 -22.88
N TYR A 110 15.79 2.21 -21.73
CA TYR A 110 17.03 2.63 -21.07
C TYR A 110 18.25 2.34 -21.95
N ARG A 111 18.29 1.17 -22.59
CA ARG A 111 19.44 0.77 -23.41
C ARG A 111 19.65 1.70 -24.61
N LEU A 112 18.59 2.11 -25.29
CA LEU A 112 18.65 3.09 -26.40
C LEU A 112 19.29 4.41 -25.97
N LEU A 113 18.99 4.88 -24.76
CA LEU A 113 19.63 6.08 -24.18
C LEU A 113 21.10 5.81 -23.83
N GLU A 114 21.39 4.68 -23.19
CA GLU A 114 22.76 4.30 -22.79
C GLU A 114 23.73 4.17 -23.98
N VAL A 115 23.25 3.67 -25.13
CA VAL A 115 24.10 3.54 -26.33
C VAL A 115 24.21 4.84 -27.14
N GLY A 116 23.59 5.93 -26.67
CA GLY A 116 23.72 7.27 -27.26
C GLY A 116 22.78 7.54 -28.42
N LEU A 117 21.68 6.79 -28.56
CA LEU A 117 20.74 6.94 -29.68
C LEU A 117 19.63 7.98 -29.44
N LYS A 118 19.66 8.75 -28.34
CA LYS A 118 18.62 9.75 -27.99
C LYS A 118 18.24 10.65 -29.17
N ASN A 119 19.22 11.20 -29.87
CA ASN A 119 18.99 12.14 -30.99
C ASN A 119 18.32 11.51 -32.21
N ARG A 120 18.39 10.19 -32.37
CA ARG A 120 17.72 9.46 -33.46
C ARG A 120 16.30 9.11 -33.07
N ILE A 121 16.12 8.53 -31.89
CA ILE A 121 14.80 8.12 -31.40
C ILE A 121 13.89 9.33 -31.15
N SER A 122 14.45 10.50 -30.80
CA SER A 122 13.68 11.74 -30.60
C SER A 122 13.00 12.27 -31.86
N LYS A 123 13.37 11.74 -33.04
CA LYS A 123 12.77 12.10 -34.33
C LYS A 123 11.66 11.14 -34.75
N LEU A 124 11.49 10.02 -34.04
CA LEU A 124 10.47 9.03 -34.39
C LEU A 124 9.08 9.50 -33.97
N PRO A 125 8.04 9.12 -34.71
CA PRO A 125 6.65 9.29 -34.27
C PRO A 125 6.46 8.71 -32.86
N GLU A 126 5.61 9.36 -32.06
CA GLU A 126 5.25 8.96 -30.70
C GLU A 126 6.37 9.05 -29.65
N TYR A 127 7.57 9.55 -29.97
CA TYR A 127 8.67 9.66 -29.02
C TYR A 127 8.26 10.32 -27.70
N ASP A 128 7.62 11.49 -27.75
CA ASP A 128 7.21 12.23 -26.54
C ASP A 128 6.20 11.44 -25.70
N SER A 129 5.35 10.62 -26.33
CA SER A 129 4.39 9.77 -25.62
C SER A 129 5.09 8.58 -24.97
N VAL A 130 6.10 8.03 -25.65
CA VAL A 130 6.87 6.84 -25.26
C VAL A 130 8.04 7.16 -24.31
N TYR A 131 8.51 8.40 -24.21
CA TYR A 131 9.60 8.79 -23.32
C TYR A 131 9.22 9.88 -22.31
N GLY A 132 8.02 10.47 -22.42
CA GLY A 132 7.55 11.50 -21.49
C GLY A 132 7.52 11.08 -20.02
N PHE A 133 7.31 9.79 -19.72
CA PHE A 133 7.35 9.27 -18.34
C PHE A 133 8.77 9.05 -17.79
N MET A 134 9.83 9.16 -18.61
CA MET A 134 11.21 8.90 -18.18
C MET A 134 11.91 10.10 -17.51
N GLY A 135 11.27 11.27 -17.40
CA GLY A 135 11.76 12.35 -16.53
C GLY A 135 11.59 13.79 -17.02
N GLU A 136 11.18 14.02 -18.26
CA GLU A 136 10.87 15.38 -18.74
C GLU A 136 9.44 15.75 -18.30
N GLY A 137 9.33 16.61 -17.27
CA GLY A 137 8.03 17.06 -16.73
C GLY A 137 7.46 16.24 -15.56
N ALA A 138 8.24 15.31 -14.98
CA ALA A 138 7.82 14.54 -13.81
C ALA A 138 8.05 15.33 -12.51
N GLU A 139 6.99 15.56 -11.75
CA GLU A 139 7.10 16.11 -10.39
C GLU A 139 7.31 14.97 -9.39
N ASP A 140 8.42 15.02 -8.65
CA ASP A 140 8.75 14.07 -7.59
C ASP A 140 8.13 14.51 -6.25
N PHE A 141 7.65 13.53 -5.46
CA PHE A 141 7.05 13.76 -4.14
C PHE A 141 5.88 14.73 -4.21
N ILE A 142 4.91 14.47 -5.09
CA ILE A 142 3.67 15.25 -5.11
C ILE A 142 2.83 14.93 -3.87
N ALA A 143 2.09 15.94 -3.41
CA ALA A 143 0.98 15.71 -2.48
C ALA A 143 -0.21 15.13 -3.26
N ILE A 144 -0.83 14.10 -2.71
CA ILE A 144 -2.04 13.48 -3.25
C ILE A 144 -3.23 13.71 -2.32
N THR A 145 -4.45 13.57 -2.83
CA THR A 145 -5.65 13.69 -1.99
C THR A 145 -5.89 12.42 -1.16
N HIS A 146 -6.76 12.50 -0.16
CA HIS A 146 -7.19 11.32 0.61
C HIS A 146 -7.91 10.29 -0.27
N VAL A 147 -8.65 10.75 -1.29
CA VAL A 147 -9.32 9.88 -2.26
C VAL A 147 -8.29 9.14 -3.11
N ASP A 148 -7.30 9.86 -3.66
CA ASP A 148 -6.21 9.23 -4.44
C ASP A 148 -5.44 8.21 -3.60
N ALA A 149 -5.16 8.55 -2.33
CA ALA A 149 -4.50 7.65 -1.40
C ALA A 149 -5.33 6.38 -1.15
N ALA A 150 -6.63 6.50 -0.94
CA ALA A 150 -7.54 5.37 -0.75
C ALA A 150 -7.60 4.47 -2.00
N VAL A 151 -7.71 5.07 -3.18
CA VAL A 151 -7.72 4.32 -4.45
C VAL A 151 -6.39 3.59 -4.66
N LEU A 152 -5.25 4.26 -4.45
CA LEU A 152 -3.92 3.63 -4.53
C LEU A 152 -3.78 2.45 -3.56
N LEU A 153 -4.29 2.56 -2.33
CA LEU A 153 -4.29 1.47 -1.35
C LEU A 153 -5.25 0.32 -1.75
N SER A 154 -6.39 0.64 -2.37
CA SER A 154 -7.35 -0.37 -2.84
C SER A 154 -6.85 -1.19 -4.02
N GLN A 155 -6.08 -0.56 -4.92
CA GLN A 155 -5.56 -1.20 -6.13
C GLN A 155 -4.25 -1.95 -5.88
N ASN A 156 -3.46 -1.55 -4.88
CA ASN A 156 -2.11 -2.06 -4.68
C ASN A 156 -1.96 -2.75 -3.31
N ALA A 157 -2.07 -4.09 -3.30
CA ALA A 157 -1.98 -4.89 -2.07
C ALA A 157 -0.65 -4.70 -1.31
N ARG A 158 0.48 -4.57 -2.02
CA ARG A 158 1.80 -4.35 -1.39
C ARG A 158 1.89 -2.99 -0.69
N LEU A 159 1.41 -1.92 -1.33
CA LEU A 159 1.36 -0.60 -0.72
C LEU A 159 0.45 -0.61 0.52
N ARG A 160 -0.69 -1.30 0.44
CA ARG A 160 -1.60 -1.49 1.57
C ARG A 160 -0.91 -2.19 2.73
N GLN A 161 -0.15 -3.24 2.47
CA GLN A 161 0.62 -3.95 3.50
C GLN A 161 1.62 -3.03 4.21
N TRP A 162 2.34 -2.16 3.48
CA TRP A 162 3.27 -1.19 4.10
C TRP A 162 2.56 -0.21 5.05
N VAL A 163 1.36 0.23 4.68
CA VAL A 163 0.57 1.14 5.54
C VAL A 163 -0.05 0.39 6.72
N GLN A 164 -0.57 -0.83 6.50
CA GLN A 164 -1.14 -1.68 7.55
C GLN A 164 -0.09 -2.14 8.56
N ALA A 165 1.14 -2.41 8.12
CA ALA A 165 2.28 -2.71 8.99
C ALA A 165 2.73 -1.50 9.82
N GLY A 166 2.25 -0.31 9.48
CA GLY A 166 2.63 0.93 10.13
C GLY A 166 4.00 1.45 9.72
N ASP A 167 4.60 0.96 8.62
CA ASP A 167 5.87 1.47 8.09
C ASP A 167 5.71 2.90 7.55
N TYR A 168 4.54 3.15 6.96
CA TYR A 168 4.15 4.43 6.39
C TYR A 168 2.79 4.86 6.91
N ILE A 169 2.65 6.16 7.17
CA ILE A 169 1.40 6.79 7.57
C ILE A 169 1.08 7.95 6.62
N PHE A 170 -0.20 8.11 6.27
CA PHE A 170 -0.62 9.18 5.39
C PHE A 170 -0.81 10.49 6.17
N VAL A 171 0.00 11.49 5.91
CA VAL A 171 0.03 12.76 6.64
C VAL A 171 0.21 13.93 5.67
N GLU A 172 -0.71 14.89 5.73
CA GLU A 172 -0.65 16.15 4.95
C GLU A 172 -0.42 15.94 3.43
N GLY A 173 -1.02 14.88 2.86
CA GLY A 173 -0.94 14.58 1.43
C GLY A 173 0.18 13.62 1.01
N TYR A 174 0.95 13.08 1.97
CA TYR A 174 2.09 12.21 1.68
C TYR A 174 2.01 10.90 2.46
N PHE A 175 2.48 9.81 1.87
CA PHE A 175 2.85 8.61 2.64
C PHE A 175 4.24 8.82 3.25
N VAL A 176 4.28 9.00 4.57
CA VAL A 176 5.48 9.37 5.33
C VAL A 176 5.93 8.17 6.15
N ARG A 177 7.22 7.89 6.18
CA ARG A 177 7.78 6.85 7.05
C ARG A 177 7.42 7.14 8.50
N ASN A 178 6.84 6.16 9.16
CA ASN A 178 6.34 6.28 10.53
C ASN A 178 7.51 6.32 11.53
N SER A 179 8.07 7.51 11.69
CA SER A 179 9.19 7.76 12.58
C SER A 179 8.99 9.08 13.29
N THR A 180 9.30 9.12 14.59
CA THR A 180 9.29 10.34 15.41
C THR A 180 10.25 11.41 14.86
N ARG A 181 11.16 11.06 13.96
CA ARG A 181 12.01 12.02 13.23
C ARG A 181 11.22 12.85 12.21
N TYR A 182 10.22 12.25 11.57
CA TYR A 182 9.52 12.85 10.43
C TYR A 182 8.08 13.25 10.76
N VAL A 183 7.47 12.62 11.76
CA VAL A 183 6.07 12.86 12.16
C VAL A 183 5.99 13.23 13.64
N ARG A 184 5.05 14.10 13.98
CA ARG A 184 4.65 14.45 15.35
C ARG A 184 3.15 14.31 15.49
N VAL A 185 2.70 14.11 16.72
CA VAL A 185 1.29 14.24 17.08
C VAL A 185 1.08 15.66 17.62
N ASP A 186 0.03 16.35 17.16
CA ASP A 186 -0.33 17.66 17.70
C ASP A 186 -1.18 17.55 18.98
N ALA A 187 -1.50 18.70 19.59
CA ALA A 187 -2.26 18.74 20.85
C ALA A 187 -3.69 18.16 20.72
N ARG A 188 -4.18 17.93 19.49
CA ARG A 188 -5.49 17.34 19.21
C ARG A 188 -5.40 15.86 18.84
N GLY A 189 -4.22 15.25 18.95
CA GLY A 189 -4.01 13.85 18.61
C GLY A 189 -3.79 13.57 17.12
N ALA A 190 -3.73 14.60 16.26
CA ALA A 190 -3.56 14.41 14.83
C ALA A 190 -2.08 14.35 14.41
N TYR A 191 -1.76 13.48 13.46
CA TYR A 191 -0.41 13.38 12.90
C TYR A 191 -0.09 14.60 12.01
N ARG A 192 1.11 15.14 12.16
CA ARG A 192 1.64 16.32 11.46
C ARG A 192 3.07 16.08 10.99
N LEU A 193 3.41 16.61 9.81
CA LEU A 193 4.78 16.56 9.32
C LEU A 193 5.70 17.44 10.15
N LYS A 194 6.90 16.92 10.45
CA LYS A 194 8.01 17.72 10.95
C LYS A 194 8.76 18.37 9.78
N PRO A 195 9.40 19.55 9.97
CA PRO A 195 10.24 20.17 8.94
C PRO A 195 11.36 19.26 8.42
N ALA A 196 11.83 18.32 9.24
CA ALA A 196 12.83 17.34 8.87
C ALA A 196 12.41 16.45 7.70
N ALA A 197 11.11 16.16 7.54
CA ALA A 197 10.60 15.39 6.40
C ALA A 197 10.74 16.18 5.09
N LYS A 198 10.38 17.47 5.11
CA LYS A 198 10.51 18.37 3.95
C LYS A 198 11.96 18.66 3.57
N ARG A 199 12.89 18.67 4.53
CA ARG A 199 14.34 18.81 4.27
C ARG A 199 14.98 17.54 3.69
N SER A 200 14.32 16.38 3.79
CA SER A 200 14.89 15.10 3.32
C SER A 200 13.79 14.18 2.77
N PRO A 201 13.07 14.61 1.71
CA PRO A 201 11.90 13.89 1.20
C PRO A 201 12.24 12.47 0.74
N LYS A 202 13.38 12.28 0.07
CA LYS A 202 13.88 10.95 -0.35
C LYS A 202 14.01 9.91 0.76
N LYS A 203 14.20 10.34 2.02
CA LYS A 203 14.36 9.46 3.18
C LYS A 203 13.09 9.34 4.03
N ALA A 204 12.15 10.26 3.81
CA ALA A 204 10.98 10.44 4.68
C ALA A 204 9.67 10.07 3.99
N LEU A 205 9.57 10.18 2.67
CA LEU A 205 8.34 10.08 1.90
C LEU A 205 8.45 8.95 0.87
N LEU A 206 7.34 8.27 0.59
CA LEU A 206 7.22 7.50 -0.65
C LEU A 206 7.33 8.46 -1.84
N ARG A 207 8.11 8.05 -2.83
CA ARG A 207 8.30 8.79 -4.07
C ARG A 207 7.12 8.53 -4.99
N ILE A 208 6.08 9.34 -4.83
CA ILE A 208 4.97 9.45 -5.78
C ILE A 208 5.33 10.47 -6.84
N ARG A 209 5.15 10.09 -8.11
CA ARG A 209 5.37 10.96 -9.26
C ARG A 209 4.08 11.29 -9.98
N SER A 210 4.03 12.47 -10.57
CA SER A 210 2.99 12.87 -11.52
C SER A 210 3.62 13.14 -12.87
N VAL A 211 3.01 12.62 -13.93
CA VAL A 211 3.38 12.92 -15.31
C VAL A 211 2.12 13.23 -16.13
N VAL A 212 2.19 14.29 -16.93
CA VAL A 212 1.20 14.55 -17.99
C VAL A 212 1.54 13.68 -19.17
N THR A 213 0.55 12.95 -19.69
CA THR A 213 0.76 12.00 -20.79
C THR A 213 -0.31 12.15 -21.86
N LYS A 214 -0.02 11.60 -23.04
CA LYS A 214 -0.96 11.46 -24.15
C LYS A 214 -1.28 9.98 -24.34
N ASP A 215 -2.48 9.67 -24.80
CA ASP A 215 -2.86 8.29 -25.09
C ASP A 215 -2.01 7.72 -26.23
N TYR A 216 -1.42 6.54 -26.01
CA TYR A 216 -0.78 5.72 -27.06
C TYR A 216 -0.94 4.24 -26.74
N VAL A 217 -0.89 3.40 -27.78
CA VAL A 217 -1.24 1.97 -27.72
C VAL A 217 -0.34 1.17 -26.75
N GLY A 218 0.90 1.61 -26.54
CA GLY A 218 1.87 0.96 -25.67
C GLY A 218 1.76 1.32 -24.19
N LEU A 219 0.91 2.28 -23.82
CA LEU A 219 0.90 2.85 -22.47
C LEU A 219 0.64 1.81 -21.37
N ASN A 220 -0.34 0.93 -21.54
CA ASN A 220 -0.65 -0.10 -20.54
C ASN A 220 0.55 -1.02 -20.30
N ARG A 221 1.19 -1.49 -21.38
CA ARG A 221 2.40 -2.34 -21.32
C ARG A 221 3.57 -1.65 -20.63
N ASP A 222 3.62 -0.33 -20.72
CA ASP A 222 4.65 0.49 -20.08
C ASP A 222 4.35 0.79 -18.60
N LEU A 223 3.10 0.61 -18.16
CA LEU A 223 2.65 0.77 -16.78
C LEU A 223 2.54 -0.55 -16.00
N ASP A 224 2.65 -1.71 -16.65
CA ASP A 224 2.44 -3.05 -16.06
C ASP A 224 3.28 -3.32 -14.78
N THR A 225 4.44 -2.68 -14.64
CA THR A 225 5.32 -2.82 -13.45
C THR A 225 5.18 -1.68 -12.44
N LEU A 226 4.28 -0.73 -12.65
CA LEU A 226 4.11 0.48 -11.86
C LEU A 226 2.76 0.51 -11.16
N PHE A 227 2.74 0.92 -9.90
CA PHE A 227 1.48 1.24 -9.23
C PHE A 227 1.03 2.61 -9.71
N HIS A 228 -0.15 2.73 -10.33
CA HIS A 228 -0.55 3.97 -10.96
C HIS A 228 -2.05 4.25 -10.85
N LEU A 229 -2.39 5.52 -11.00
CA LEU A 229 -3.73 6.05 -11.00
C LEU A 229 -3.86 7.06 -12.14
N GLU A 230 -4.91 6.92 -12.94
CA GLU A 230 -5.18 7.77 -14.09
C GLU A 230 -6.23 8.83 -13.75
N HIS A 231 -5.87 10.10 -13.93
CA HIS A 231 -6.79 11.24 -13.92
C HIS A 231 -7.02 11.71 -15.36
N ARG A 232 -8.28 11.83 -15.76
CA ARG A 232 -8.68 12.50 -17.01
C ARG A 232 -9.45 13.77 -16.67
N TYR A 233 -8.89 14.92 -17.01
CA TYR A 233 -9.56 16.21 -16.91
C TYR A 233 -9.62 16.85 -18.31
N GLY A 234 -10.73 16.64 -19.01
CA GLY A 234 -10.89 17.13 -20.38
C GLY A 234 -9.91 16.47 -21.35
N VAL A 235 -9.04 17.26 -21.99
CA VAL A 235 -7.99 16.80 -22.93
C VAL A 235 -6.69 16.40 -22.24
N ASP A 236 -6.50 16.80 -20.98
CA ASP A 236 -5.29 16.50 -20.22
C ASP A 236 -5.44 15.18 -19.45
N LYS A 237 -4.52 14.25 -19.71
CA LYS A 237 -4.39 13.00 -18.98
C LYS A 237 -3.16 13.06 -18.08
N ARG A 238 -3.38 12.82 -16.79
CA ARG A 238 -2.34 12.83 -15.76
C ARG A 238 -2.25 11.45 -15.13
N ILE A 239 -1.04 10.91 -15.04
CA ILE A 239 -0.77 9.66 -14.34
C ILE A 239 -0.03 9.98 -13.05
N ILE A 240 -0.62 9.56 -11.94
CA ILE A 240 0.04 9.52 -10.64
C ILE A 240 0.56 8.10 -10.46
N TYR A 241 1.86 7.93 -10.20
CA TYR A 241 2.42 6.59 -10.05
C TYR A 241 3.49 6.49 -8.97
N ILE A 242 3.59 5.28 -8.41
CA ILE A 242 4.62 4.84 -7.49
C ILE A 242 5.37 3.74 -8.22
N ASP A 243 6.64 4.00 -8.48
CA ASP A 243 7.54 2.98 -9.00
C ASP A 243 8.10 2.21 -7.81
N PRO A 244 7.74 0.92 -7.61
CA PRO A 244 8.15 0.16 -6.44
C PRO A 244 9.67 0.04 -6.35
N ALA A 245 10.32 -0.01 -7.50
CA ALA A 245 11.75 -0.20 -7.58
C ALA A 245 12.46 1.08 -7.08
N HIS A 246 11.99 2.27 -7.44
CA HIS A 246 12.57 3.55 -7.00
C HIS A 246 12.19 4.00 -5.58
N GLN A 247 11.54 3.16 -4.77
CA GLN A 247 11.24 3.47 -3.38
C GLN A 247 12.46 3.18 -2.50
N ALA A 248 12.67 4.00 -1.47
CA ALA A 248 13.48 3.59 -0.34
C ALA A 248 12.70 2.52 0.41
N THR A 249 12.85 1.26 0.01
CA THR A 249 12.25 0.14 0.73
C THR A 249 12.81 0.15 2.16
N PRO A 250 11.96 -0.01 3.19
CA PRO A 250 12.44 -0.61 4.44
C PRO A 250 13.12 -1.93 4.03
N ASP A 251 14.34 -2.19 4.50
CA ASP A 251 15.12 -3.37 4.08
C ASP A 251 14.21 -4.61 3.98
N ASP A 252 14.26 -5.34 2.85
CA ASP A 252 13.50 -6.58 2.65
C ASP A 252 13.93 -7.71 3.64
N HIS A 253 14.82 -7.40 4.60
CA HIS A 253 15.16 -8.21 5.78
C HIS A 253 14.15 -8.12 6.93
N GLU A 254 13.13 -7.28 6.82
CA GLU A 254 12.14 -7.16 7.88
C GLU A 254 10.93 -8.08 7.70
N ASN A 255 11.02 -9.20 6.98
CA ASN A 255 9.97 -10.22 7.08
C ASN A 255 9.72 -10.63 8.54
N GLU A 256 10.77 -10.70 9.36
CA GLU A 256 10.65 -10.95 10.80
C GLU A 256 9.96 -9.81 11.55
N LYS A 257 10.16 -8.54 11.16
CA LYS A 257 9.44 -7.42 11.79
C LYS A 257 8.03 -7.25 11.23
N VAL A 258 7.77 -7.64 9.98
CA VAL A 258 6.43 -7.72 9.38
C VAL A 258 5.65 -8.86 10.04
N TYR A 259 6.25 -10.03 10.24
CA TYR A 259 5.65 -11.12 11.00
C TYR A 259 5.51 -10.77 12.47
N ALA A 260 6.49 -10.09 13.09
CA ALA A 260 6.37 -9.64 14.47
C ALA A 260 5.33 -8.53 14.62
N ALA A 261 5.18 -7.63 13.65
CA ALA A 261 4.15 -6.59 13.64
C ALA A 261 2.77 -7.18 13.35
N ALA A 262 2.66 -8.14 12.42
CA ALA A 262 1.43 -8.88 12.18
C ALA A 262 1.06 -9.72 13.41
N ALA A 263 2.02 -10.41 14.02
CA ALA A 263 1.84 -11.14 15.27
C ALA A 263 1.43 -10.20 16.40
N LYS A 264 2.07 -9.04 16.54
CA LYS A 264 1.69 -8.03 17.53
C LYS A 264 0.28 -7.50 17.28
N THR A 265 -0.09 -7.23 16.03
CA THR A 265 -1.44 -6.77 15.64
C THR A 265 -2.48 -7.85 15.91
N MET A 266 -2.16 -9.11 15.61
CA MET A 266 -2.99 -10.26 15.94
C MET A 266 -3.12 -10.42 17.45
N SER A 267 -2.03 -10.27 18.22
CA SER A 267 -2.05 -10.29 19.68
C SER A 267 -2.94 -9.19 20.24
N THR A 268 -2.80 -7.95 19.76
CA THR A 268 -3.67 -6.85 20.19
C THR A 268 -5.13 -7.09 19.82
N ALA A 269 -5.41 -7.66 18.65
CA ALA A 269 -6.77 -8.00 18.22
C ALA A 269 -7.35 -9.17 19.04
N ILE A 270 -6.52 -10.13 19.46
CA ILE A 270 -6.91 -11.24 20.35
C ILE A 270 -7.20 -10.72 21.75
N GLU A 271 -6.33 -9.85 22.30
CA GLU A 271 -6.54 -9.20 23.59
C GLU A 271 -7.82 -8.37 23.58
N GLU A 272 -8.03 -7.54 22.54
CA GLU A 272 -9.25 -6.76 22.37
C GLU A 272 -10.50 -7.64 22.24
N ALA A 273 -10.42 -8.75 21.48
CA ALA A 273 -11.53 -9.69 21.37
C ALA A 273 -11.85 -10.35 22.73
N GLY A 274 -10.84 -10.63 23.55
CA GLY A 274 -10.99 -11.14 24.91
C GLY A 274 -11.71 -10.13 25.83
N GLU A 275 -11.24 -8.89 25.87
CA GLU A 275 -11.86 -7.81 26.66
C GLU A 275 -13.32 -7.55 26.24
N LEU A 276 -13.59 -7.54 24.93
CA LEU A 276 -14.96 -7.42 24.41
C LEU A 276 -15.83 -8.61 24.81
N ASP A 277 -15.31 -9.84 24.76
CA ASP A 277 -16.04 -11.03 25.20
C ASP A 277 -16.32 -10.97 26.70
N ASP A 278 -15.36 -10.57 27.54
CA ASP A 278 -15.54 -10.42 28.98
C ASP A 278 -16.64 -9.40 29.32
N ILE A 279 -16.68 -8.27 28.62
CA ILE A 279 -17.74 -7.26 28.78
C ILE A 279 -19.11 -7.81 28.34
N ILE A 280 -19.17 -8.46 27.16
CA ILE A 280 -20.44 -8.89 26.56
C ILE A 280 -21.01 -10.15 27.26
N SER A 281 -20.15 -11.11 27.60
CA SER A 281 -20.49 -12.40 28.22
C SER A 281 -20.87 -12.28 29.69
N ASN A 282 -20.76 -11.10 30.31
CA ASN A 282 -21.15 -10.88 31.72
C ASN A 282 -22.63 -11.21 31.97
N ARG A 283 -22.91 -12.37 32.57
CA ARG A 283 -24.29 -12.88 32.77
C ARG A 283 -25.12 -12.07 33.77
N GLN A 284 -24.49 -11.31 34.65
CA GLN A 284 -25.18 -10.53 35.67
C GLN A 284 -25.58 -9.13 35.18
N ALA A 285 -24.97 -8.66 34.09
CA ALA A 285 -25.26 -7.35 33.51
C ALA A 285 -26.45 -7.38 32.55
N SER A 286 -27.32 -6.38 32.65
CA SER A 286 -28.38 -6.12 31.66
C SER A 286 -27.80 -5.74 30.29
N LEU A 287 -28.62 -5.78 29.23
CA LEU A 287 -28.20 -5.32 27.89
C LEU A 287 -27.69 -3.87 27.92
N CYS A 288 -28.39 -2.98 28.63
CA CYS A 288 -27.98 -1.57 28.73
C CYS A 288 -26.69 -1.41 29.54
N GLN A 289 -26.50 -2.20 30.60
CA GLN A 289 -25.26 -2.20 31.37
C GLN A 289 -24.07 -2.68 30.53
N VAL A 290 -24.24 -3.72 29.72
CA VAL A 290 -23.20 -4.14 28.76
C VAL A 290 -22.86 -3.03 27.77
N ILE A 291 -23.88 -2.42 27.16
CA ILE A 291 -23.64 -1.34 26.19
C ILE A 291 -22.97 -0.14 26.87
N THR A 292 -23.32 0.16 28.12
CA THR A 292 -22.67 1.22 28.91
C THR A 292 -21.20 0.89 29.18
N ASN A 293 -20.89 -0.34 29.57
CA ASN A 293 -19.50 -0.79 29.73
C ASN A 293 -18.72 -0.71 28.41
N LEU A 294 -19.36 -1.05 27.28
CA LEU A 294 -18.77 -0.87 25.95
C LEU A 294 -18.53 0.60 25.60
N PHE A 295 -19.42 1.52 26.03
CA PHE A 295 -19.20 2.96 25.87
C PHE A 295 -17.97 3.43 26.64
N GLU A 296 -17.80 2.98 27.88
CA GLU A 296 -16.64 3.28 28.69
C GLU A 296 -15.36 2.74 28.06
N TYR A 297 -15.37 1.47 27.62
CA TYR A 297 -14.26 0.82 26.94
C TYR A 297 -13.87 1.53 25.63
N ARG A 298 -14.85 1.99 24.86
CA ARG A 298 -14.66 2.74 23.59
C ARG A 298 -14.50 4.25 23.77
N GLY A 299 -14.48 4.76 25.00
CA GLY A 299 -14.28 6.18 25.31
C GLY A 299 -15.46 7.10 24.93
N ILE A 300 -16.67 6.59 24.75
CA ILE A 300 -17.87 7.38 24.46
C ILE A 300 -18.47 7.90 25.77
N ARG A 301 -18.22 9.18 26.09
CA ARG A 301 -18.66 9.80 27.36
C ARG A 301 -19.89 10.70 27.23
N TYR A 302 -20.17 11.20 26.03
CA TYR A 302 -21.17 12.24 25.81
C TYR A 302 -22.22 11.83 24.77
N PRO A 303 -23.49 12.26 24.93
CA PRO A 303 -24.56 11.97 23.96
C PRO A 303 -24.21 12.38 22.53
N GLN A 304 -23.56 13.54 22.36
CA GLN A 304 -23.17 14.03 21.04
C GLN A 304 -22.22 13.07 20.31
N THR A 305 -21.20 12.55 21.00
CA THR A 305 -20.26 11.58 20.41
C THR A 305 -20.96 10.26 20.08
N PHE A 306 -21.92 9.85 20.90
CA PHE A 306 -22.77 8.69 20.61
C PHE A 306 -23.59 8.90 19.34
N THR A 307 -24.24 10.06 19.19
CA THR A 307 -25.06 10.42 18.03
C THR A 307 -24.22 10.50 16.76
N GLU A 308 -23.04 11.13 16.82
CA GLU A 308 -22.10 11.22 15.70
C GLU A 308 -21.62 9.83 15.23
N ARG A 309 -21.34 8.91 16.15
CA ARG A 309 -20.82 7.57 15.82
C ARG A 309 -21.89 6.59 15.38
N THR A 310 -23.09 6.66 15.95
CA THR A 310 -24.16 5.66 15.75
C THR A 310 -25.30 6.14 14.85
N GLY A 311 -25.40 7.45 14.60
CA GLY A 311 -26.57 8.05 13.94
C GLY A 311 -27.86 7.97 14.78
N LEU A 312 -27.79 7.57 16.05
CA LEU A 312 -28.94 7.44 16.95
C LEU A 312 -29.17 8.72 17.76
N TYR A 313 -30.39 8.97 18.22
CA TYR A 313 -30.75 10.22 18.92
C TYR A 313 -30.18 10.28 20.36
N ASP A 314 -29.79 11.48 20.83
CA ASP A 314 -29.17 11.71 22.15
C ASP A 314 -29.96 11.11 23.33
N ALA A 315 -31.30 11.16 23.28
CA ALA A 315 -32.12 10.61 24.36
C ALA A 315 -31.98 9.09 24.50
N LEU A 316 -31.53 8.38 23.46
CA LEU A 316 -31.26 6.95 23.55
C LEU A 316 -30.03 6.68 24.43
N PHE A 317 -28.98 7.48 24.29
CA PHE A 317 -27.80 7.41 25.15
C PHE A 317 -28.17 7.48 26.63
N ASN A 318 -28.98 8.48 27.00
CA ASN A 318 -29.45 8.65 28.38
C ASN A 318 -30.31 7.47 28.85
N LYS A 319 -31.17 6.90 27.99
CA LYS A 319 -31.98 5.73 28.35
C LYS A 319 -31.12 4.49 28.60
N ILE A 320 -30.05 4.32 27.84
CA ILE A 320 -29.09 3.22 28.01
C ILE A 320 -28.34 3.37 29.33
N GLN A 321 -27.78 4.54 29.62
CA GLN A 321 -27.03 4.76 30.86
C GLN A 321 -27.87 4.57 32.14
N HIS A 322 -29.16 4.87 32.08
CA HIS A 322 -30.07 4.72 33.22
C HIS A 322 -30.82 3.37 33.22
N ASP A 323 -30.38 2.38 32.42
CA ASP A 323 -30.95 1.04 32.34
C ASP A 323 -32.47 1.00 32.11
N ARG A 324 -32.98 1.93 31.28
CA ARG A 324 -34.43 2.11 31.03
C ARG A 324 -34.97 1.31 29.86
N LEU A 325 -34.14 0.49 29.20
CA LEU A 325 -34.52 -0.30 28.03
C LEU A 325 -34.26 -1.78 28.29
N THR A 326 -35.30 -2.59 28.14
CA THR A 326 -35.23 -4.05 28.30
C THR A 326 -34.90 -4.76 27.00
N THR A 327 -35.28 -4.17 25.86
CA THR A 327 -35.05 -4.72 24.52
C THR A 327 -34.70 -3.60 23.55
N MET A 328 -33.97 -3.94 22.48
CA MET A 328 -33.65 -3.03 21.38
C MET A 328 -33.89 -3.74 20.05
N LYS A 329 -34.22 -2.97 19.02
CA LYS A 329 -34.39 -3.50 17.67
C LYS A 329 -33.04 -3.90 17.08
N ARG A 330 -33.05 -4.87 16.17
CA ARG A 330 -31.87 -5.35 15.45
C ARG A 330 -31.10 -4.19 14.81
N GLU A 331 -31.79 -3.29 14.13
CA GLU A 331 -31.17 -2.17 13.40
C GLU A 331 -30.54 -1.17 14.37
N THR A 332 -31.15 -0.98 15.55
CA THR A 332 -30.60 -0.12 16.62
C THR A 332 -29.32 -0.72 17.19
N LEU A 333 -29.31 -2.02 17.47
CA LEU A 333 -28.12 -2.70 17.98
C LEU A 333 -27.00 -2.77 16.93
N MET A 334 -27.35 -2.91 15.65
CA MET A 334 -26.37 -2.88 14.56
C MET A 334 -25.76 -1.48 14.42
N ALA A 335 -26.55 -0.41 14.50
CA ALA A 335 -26.06 0.96 14.52
C ALA A 335 -25.12 1.23 15.72
N ILE A 336 -25.45 0.67 16.89
CA ILE A 336 -24.58 0.72 18.08
C ILE A 336 -23.29 -0.07 17.83
N ALA A 337 -23.37 -1.27 17.27
CA ALA A 337 -22.20 -2.11 16.99
C ALA A 337 -21.25 -1.46 15.98
N VAL A 338 -21.78 -0.91 14.89
CA VAL A 338 -21.03 -0.12 13.91
C VAL A 338 -20.41 1.10 14.57
N GLY A 339 -21.20 1.88 15.33
CA GLY A 339 -20.70 3.08 15.98
C GLY A 339 -19.64 2.78 17.04
N LEU A 340 -19.68 1.62 17.69
CA LEU A 340 -18.67 1.17 18.67
C LEU A 340 -17.48 0.45 18.04
N ASP A 341 -17.46 0.27 16.73
CA ASP A 341 -16.45 -0.49 16.03
C ASP A 341 -16.29 -1.92 16.61
N LEU A 342 -17.42 -2.62 16.69
CA LEU A 342 -17.45 -4.03 17.10
C LEU A 342 -17.21 -4.92 15.89
N ASN A 343 -16.40 -5.97 16.05
CA ASN A 343 -16.26 -7.01 15.03
C ASN A 343 -17.52 -7.88 14.93
N ALA A 344 -17.60 -8.71 13.90
CA ALA A 344 -18.77 -9.55 13.63
C ALA A 344 -19.08 -10.53 14.78
N TYR A 345 -18.05 -11.05 15.45
CA TYR A 345 -18.19 -11.98 16.57
C TYR A 345 -18.81 -11.28 17.80
N ALA A 346 -18.23 -10.17 18.25
CA ALA A 346 -18.72 -9.36 19.36
C ALA A 346 -20.15 -8.85 19.08
N THR A 347 -20.42 -8.43 17.85
CA THR A 347 -21.76 -8.02 17.42
C THR A 347 -22.76 -9.16 17.53
N THR A 348 -22.40 -10.36 17.08
CA THR A 348 -23.27 -11.54 17.19
C THR A 348 -23.57 -11.86 18.66
N LYS A 349 -22.56 -11.84 19.53
CA LYS A 349 -22.74 -12.06 20.98
C LYS A 349 -23.62 -11.01 21.65
N LEU A 350 -23.44 -9.74 21.28
CA LEU A 350 -24.28 -8.65 21.77
C LEU A 350 -25.75 -8.84 21.34
N MET A 351 -25.98 -9.24 20.10
CA MET A 351 -27.31 -9.54 19.56
C MET A 351 -27.94 -10.74 20.27
N GLU A 352 -27.18 -11.82 20.50
CA GLU A 352 -27.63 -13.01 21.24
C GLU A 352 -28.10 -12.65 22.65
N LYS A 353 -27.44 -11.70 23.32
CA LYS A 353 -27.85 -11.19 24.63
C LYS A 353 -29.22 -10.50 24.62
N SER A 354 -29.62 -9.95 23.48
CA SER A 354 -30.96 -9.40 23.25
C SER A 354 -31.97 -10.42 22.70
N GLY A 355 -31.56 -11.69 22.55
CA GLY A 355 -32.39 -12.74 21.96
C GLY A 355 -32.47 -12.69 20.43
N ILE A 356 -31.57 -11.94 19.77
CA ILE A 356 -31.52 -11.80 18.31
C ILE A 356 -30.41 -12.69 17.76
N HIS A 357 -30.78 -13.63 16.89
CA HIS A 357 -29.82 -14.45 16.15
C HIS A 357 -29.64 -13.90 14.74
N LEU A 358 -28.38 -13.60 14.38
CA LEU A 358 -28.02 -13.16 13.02
C LEU A 358 -27.77 -14.38 12.13
N SER A 359 -28.41 -14.44 10.97
CA SER A 359 -28.20 -15.50 9.97
C SER A 359 -27.18 -15.09 8.91
N ARG A 360 -26.24 -15.98 8.57
CA ARG A 360 -25.31 -15.76 7.44
C ARG A 360 -25.94 -15.97 6.06
N ASP A 361 -27.12 -16.58 6.02
CA ASP A 361 -27.76 -16.98 4.76
C ASP A 361 -28.90 -16.05 4.35
N THR A 362 -29.32 -15.16 5.26
CA THR A 362 -30.52 -14.33 5.07
C THR A 362 -30.16 -12.84 5.10
N SER A 363 -30.72 -12.07 4.18
CA SER A 363 -30.63 -10.60 4.18
C SER A 363 -31.64 -10.02 5.17
N PRO A 364 -31.30 -8.99 5.97
CA PRO A 364 -30.10 -8.14 5.89
C PRO A 364 -28.87 -8.64 6.68
N ASP A 365 -29.03 -9.69 7.50
CA ASP A 365 -28.02 -10.16 8.46
C ASP A 365 -26.70 -10.54 7.78
N ASN A 366 -26.76 -11.20 6.62
CA ASN A 366 -25.59 -11.58 5.85
C ASN A 366 -24.78 -10.36 5.38
N VAL A 367 -25.44 -9.29 4.94
CA VAL A 367 -24.82 -8.03 4.53
C VAL A 367 -24.18 -7.35 5.74
N TYR A 368 -24.87 -7.31 6.88
CA TYR A 368 -24.30 -6.76 8.12
C TYR A 368 -23.03 -7.50 8.56
N LEU A 369 -23.06 -8.83 8.60
CA LEU A 369 -21.92 -9.63 9.01
C LEU A 369 -20.74 -9.48 8.03
N LEU A 370 -21.00 -9.56 6.72
CA LEU A 370 -19.96 -9.37 5.69
C LEU A 370 -19.39 -7.95 5.72
N MET A 371 -20.21 -6.94 6.00
CA MET A 371 -19.77 -5.56 6.14
C MET A 371 -18.78 -5.41 7.31
N LEU A 372 -19.11 -5.96 8.47
CA LEU A 372 -18.23 -5.91 9.65
C LEU A 372 -16.94 -6.75 9.47
N GLU A 373 -17.01 -7.86 8.73
CA GLU A 373 -15.84 -8.71 8.44
C GLU A 373 -14.89 -8.08 7.41
N ARG A 374 -15.43 -7.44 6.37
CA ARG A 374 -14.64 -6.90 5.25
C ARG A 374 -14.22 -5.45 5.45
N CYS A 375 -14.96 -4.70 6.26
CA CYS A 375 -14.71 -3.29 6.54
C CYS A 375 -14.72 -3.00 8.06
N PRO A 376 -13.71 -3.47 8.82
CA PRO A 376 -13.55 -3.09 10.23
C PRO A 376 -13.38 -1.56 10.35
N GLY A 377 -13.95 -0.94 11.38
CA GLY A 377 -13.87 0.51 11.57
C GLY A 377 -14.79 1.33 10.66
N ILE A 378 -15.73 0.70 9.95
CA ILE A 378 -16.62 1.41 9.02
C ILE A 378 -17.46 2.47 9.77
N SER A 379 -17.51 3.69 9.22
CA SER A 379 -18.33 4.75 9.77
C SER A 379 -19.82 4.47 9.52
N ILE A 380 -20.72 4.99 10.36
CA ILE A 380 -22.16 4.83 10.15
C ILE A 380 -22.63 5.40 8.80
N HIS A 381 -21.97 6.46 8.31
CA HIS A 381 -22.25 7.05 7.01
C HIS A 381 -21.91 6.09 5.86
N ASP A 382 -20.72 5.50 5.90
CA ASP A 382 -20.26 4.59 4.85
C ASP A 382 -21.00 3.26 4.90
N ALA A 383 -21.32 2.77 6.10
CA ALA A 383 -22.19 1.62 6.30
C ALA A 383 -23.56 1.84 5.64
N ASN A 384 -24.16 3.02 5.85
CA ASN A 384 -25.41 3.40 5.20
C ASN A 384 -25.30 3.51 3.68
N GLY A 385 -24.16 3.97 3.14
CA GLY A 385 -23.91 3.95 1.70
C GLY A 385 -23.90 2.52 1.11
N ILE A 386 -23.32 1.55 1.83
CA ILE A 386 -23.35 0.14 1.43
C ILE A 386 -24.77 -0.43 1.49
N LEU A 387 -25.51 -0.12 2.55
CA LEU A 387 -26.89 -0.60 2.73
C LEU A 387 -27.83 -0.05 1.66
N ASP A 388 -27.71 1.24 1.33
CA ASP A 388 -28.48 1.88 0.25
C ASP A 388 -28.20 1.23 -1.10
N ALA A 389 -26.93 0.94 -1.41
CA ALA A 389 -26.54 0.24 -2.63
C ALA A 389 -27.11 -1.19 -2.72
N HIS A 390 -27.38 -1.83 -1.58
CA HIS A 390 -28.07 -3.12 -1.49
C HIS A 390 -29.60 -3.01 -1.39
N GLY A 391 -30.17 -1.79 -1.39
CA GLY A 391 -31.60 -1.54 -1.24
C GLY A 391 -32.15 -1.87 0.16
N LEU A 392 -31.30 -1.80 1.19
CA LEU A 392 -31.64 -2.09 2.58
C LEU A 392 -31.96 -0.81 3.37
N GLU A 393 -32.67 -0.97 4.50
CA GLU A 393 -32.95 0.16 5.39
C GLU A 393 -31.67 0.72 6.02
N LEU A 394 -31.56 2.05 6.01
CA LEU A 394 -30.45 2.76 6.64
C LEU A 394 -30.47 2.61 8.16
N LEU A 395 -29.28 2.49 8.75
CA LEU A 395 -29.04 2.48 10.18
C LEU A 395 -29.08 3.90 10.76
N GLY A 396 -29.47 3.99 12.03
CA GLY A 396 -29.60 5.25 12.76
C GLY A 396 -31.06 5.70 12.92
N SER A 397 -31.26 6.91 13.44
CA SER A 397 -32.59 7.47 13.65
C SER A 397 -33.12 8.03 12.34
N LYS A 398 -34.29 7.55 11.92
CA LYS A 398 -35.04 8.23 10.85
C LYS A 398 -35.38 9.63 11.35
N SER A 399 -34.81 10.67 10.75
CA SER A 399 -35.33 12.03 10.95
C SER A 399 -36.79 11.98 10.53
N ARG A 400 -37.71 12.40 11.41
CA ARG A 400 -39.07 12.69 10.97
C ARG A 400 -38.94 13.83 9.96
N SER A 401 -39.10 13.53 8.68
CA SER A 401 -39.43 14.55 7.69
C SER A 401 -40.64 15.31 8.25
N SER A 402 -40.39 16.57 8.57
CA SER A 402 -41.43 17.51 9.00
C SER A 402 -42.15 18.03 7.76
#